data_AF-A0A8D8HK05-F1
#
_entry.id   AF-A0A8D8HK05-F1
#
_cell.length_a   1.000
_cell.length_b   1.000
_cell.length_c   1.000
_cell.angle_alpha   90.00
_cell.angle_beta   90.00
_cell.angle_gamma   90.00
#
_symmetry.space_group_name_H-M   'P 1'
#
loop_
_entity.id
_entity.type
_entity.pdbx_description
1 polymer ?
#
loop_
_entity_poly.entity_id
_entity_poly.type
_entity_poly.pdbx_seq_one_letter_code
_entity_poly.pdbx_strand_id
1 'polypeptide(L)'
;MVEVHSKRIYEDFAQSGVGIDELCELFILYFQENLFDIYNDYLKHFKKAAGIMKNIHRASRTSISSTLVAQTTDDFTFLPVEMWNKYQNFIQTQIVRMSEQMNSDSNAGTDKELFRKLAFVEVQITTFRKTLMQNYRLFNLDESLSVASHGLVVYSERVRFGNETISNHRILICERAAICVRIQLAKEVDRQVEKFNRVVFVDKFVRGVPAAKLSKKSDIRVNFELNGNKHPVDFGTKASKDKFFGNYCMMYQKLYTG
;
A
#
# COMPACT_ATOMS: atom_id res chain seq x y z
N MET A 1 -11.26 14.50 -0.29
CA MET A 1 -10.66 13.89 -1.50
C MET A 1 -11.03 14.65 -2.76
N VAL A 2 -12.30 14.69 -3.18
CA VAL A 2 -12.73 15.49 -4.35
C VAL A 2 -12.25 16.94 -4.26
N GLU A 3 -12.40 17.58 -3.10
CA GLU A 3 -11.93 18.94 -2.87
C GLU A 3 -10.43 19.11 -3.11
N VAL A 4 -9.59 18.22 -2.55
CA VAL A 4 -8.14 18.26 -2.77
C VAL A 4 -7.78 18.07 -4.25
N HIS A 5 -8.44 17.15 -4.95
CA HIS A 5 -8.16 16.95 -6.38
C HIS A 5 -8.65 18.10 -7.25
N SER A 6 -9.82 18.65 -6.97
CA SER A 6 -10.45 19.69 -7.81
C SER A 6 -9.92 21.09 -7.52
N LYS A 7 -9.75 21.45 -6.25
CA LYS A 7 -9.36 22.80 -5.83
C LYS A 7 -7.88 22.98 -5.50
N ARG A 8 -7.10 21.91 -5.57
CA ARG A 8 -5.66 21.99 -5.33
C ARG A 8 -4.91 21.36 -6.50
N ILE A 9 -4.93 20.04 -6.60
CA ILE A 9 -4.11 19.32 -7.59
C ILE A 9 -4.45 19.76 -9.02
N TYR A 10 -5.74 19.82 -9.37
CA TYR A 10 -6.16 20.25 -10.71
C TYR A 10 -5.86 21.73 -10.96
N GLU A 11 -6.17 22.62 -10.01
CA GLU A 11 -5.89 24.05 -10.15
C GLU A 11 -4.40 24.32 -10.33
N ASP A 12 -3.57 23.71 -9.49
CA ASP A 12 -2.11 23.80 -9.56
C ASP A 12 -1.59 23.23 -10.89
N PHE A 13 -2.12 22.11 -11.40
CA PHE A 13 -1.71 21.54 -12.69
C PHE A 13 -2.22 22.33 -13.91
N ALA A 14 -3.31 23.08 -13.76
CA ALA A 14 -3.93 23.83 -14.84
C ALA A 14 -3.29 25.23 -15.04
N GLN A 15 -2.40 25.66 -14.15
CA GLN A 15 -1.76 26.97 -14.26
C GLN A 15 -0.92 27.08 -15.54
N SER A 16 -0.96 28.25 -16.17
CA SER A 16 -0.17 28.54 -17.36
C SER A 16 1.32 28.52 -17.01
N GLY A 17 2.09 27.62 -17.63
CA GLY A 17 3.53 27.48 -17.41
C GLY A 17 3.94 26.25 -16.62
N VAL A 18 2.99 25.44 -16.15
CA VAL A 18 3.29 24.18 -15.46
C VAL A 18 3.76 23.14 -16.47
N GLY A 19 5.09 23.00 -16.55
CA GLY A 19 5.77 21.94 -17.30
C GLY A 19 6.05 20.70 -16.44
N ILE A 20 6.78 19.73 -17.01
CA ILE A 20 7.12 18.48 -16.31
C ILE A 20 7.99 18.74 -15.06
N ASP A 21 8.88 19.72 -15.11
CA ASP A 21 9.72 20.09 -13.95
C ASP A 21 8.88 20.59 -12.78
N GLU A 22 8.00 21.55 -13.04
CA GLU A 22 7.08 22.10 -12.02
C GLU A 22 6.11 21.04 -11.48
N LEU A 23 5.62 20.14 -12.34
CA LEU A 23 4.81 19.00 -11.89
C LEU A 23 5.58 18.11 -10.89
N CYS A 24 6.89 17.91 -11.10
CA CYS A 24 7.69 17.14 -10.17
C CYS A 24 7.81 17.87 -8.83
N GLU A 25 8.10 19.18 -8.84
CA GLU A 25 8.17 19.99 -7.62
C GLU A 25 6.85 19.97 -6.84
N LEU A 26 5.71 20.09 -7.53
CA LEU A 26 4.39 19.98 -6.91
C LEU A 26 4.18 18.62 -6.25
N PHE A 27 4.52 17.51 -6.91
CA PHE A 27 4.43 16.18 -6.26
C PHE A 27 5.33 16.07 -5.03
N ILE A 28 6.57 16.56 -5.12
CA ILE A 28 7.51 16.57 -4.00
C ILE A 28 6.92 17.34 -2.82
N LEU A 29 6.38 18.54 -3.07
CA LEU A 29 5.71 19.37 -2.09
C LEU A 29 4.51 18.67 -1.47
N TYR A 30 3.62 18.10 -2.29
CA TYR A 30 2.43 17.39 -1.80
C TYR A 30 2.76 16.20 -0.90
N PHE A 31 3.85 15.48 -1.19
CA PHE A 31 4.32 14.41 -0.31
C PHE A 31 4.93 14.95 0.99
N GLN A 32 5.68 16.06 0.94
CA GLN A 32 6.23 16.70 2.14
C GLN A 32 5.15 17.26 3.07
N GLU A 33 4.09 17.85 2.49
CA GLU A 33 2.95 18.39 3.23
C GLU A 33 1.95 17.31 3.67
N ASN A 34 2.20 16.04 3.33
CA ASN A 34 1.28 14.91 3.55
C ASN A 34 -0.13 15.15 2.95
N LEU A 35 -0.22 15.89 1.84
CA LEU A 35 -1.49 16.21 1.16
C LEU A 35 -2.31 14.94 0.83
N PHE A 36 -1.62 13.84 0.55
CA PHE A 36 -2.23 12.56 0.17
C PHE A 36 -2.71 11.70 1.36
N ASP A 37 -2.57 12.15 2.60
CA ASP A 37 -3.11 11.42 3.77
C ASP A 37 -4.64 11.28 3.75
N ILE A 38 -5.32 12.11 2.96
CA ILE A 38 -6.76 11.97 2.69
C ILE A 38 -7.14 10.59 2.12
N TYR A 39 -6.22 9.90 1.45
CA TYR A 39 -6.43 8.52 0.98
C TYR A 39 -6.37 7.51 2.13
N ASN A 40 -5.49 7.75 3.10
CA ASN A 40 -5.44 6.96 4.33
C ASN A 40 -6.74 7.12 5.14
N ASP A 41 -7.30 8.34 5.19
CA ASP A 41 -8.61 8.61 5.79
C ASP A 41 -9.77 7.95 5.04
N TYR A 42 -9.69 7.93 3.71
CA TYR A 42 -10.64 7.18 2.89
C TYR A 42 -10.66 5.69 3.27
N LEU A 43 -9.48 5.08 3.43
CA LEU A 43 -9.37 3.67 3.82
C LEU A 43 -9.97 3.35 5.21
N LYS A 44 -10.15 4.35 6.09
CA LYS A 44 -10.83 4.15 7.38
C LYS A 44 -12.33 3.90 7.22
N HIS A 45 -12.93 4.38 6.13
CA HIS A 45 -14.39 4.46 5.98
C HIS A 45 -14.93 3.64 4.79
N PHE A 46 -14.11 3.40 3.77
CA PHE A 46 -14.59 2.87 2.49
C PHE A 46 -15.35 1.54 2.60
N LYS A 47 -14.88 0.60 3.43
CA LYS A 47 -15.53 -0.71 3.58
C LYS A 47 -16.92 -0.62 4.19
N LYS A 48 -17.09 0.24 5.20
CA LYS A 48 -18.40 0.50 5.81
C LYS A 48 -19.34 1.14 4.79
N ALA A 49 -18.84 2.13 4.04
CA ALA A 49 -19.61 2.77 2.97
C ALA A 49 -20.00 1.77 1.87
N ALA A 50 -19.08 0.90 1.45
CA ALA A 50 -19.35 -0.16 0.47
C ALA A 50 -20.45 -1.12 0.94
N GLY A 51 -20.44 -1.52 2.21
CA GLY A 51 -21.49 -2.35 2.81
C GLY A 51 -22.86 -1.65 2.78
N ILE A 52 -22.92 -0.38 3.17
CA ILE A 52 -24.16 0.42 3.12
C ILE A 52 -24.67 0.53 1.67
N MET A 53 -23.80 0.87 0.72
CA MET A 53 -24.16 0.97 -0.69
C MET A 53 -24.71 -0.35 -1.24
N LYS A 54 -24.06 -1.49 -0.94
CA LYS A 54 -24.55 -2.82 -1.33
C LYS A 54 -25.93 -3.12 -0.76
N ASN A 55 -26.19 -2.75 0.50
CA ASN A 55 -27.49 -2.92 1.14
C ASN A 55 -28.58 -2.04 0.48
N ILE A 56 -28.25 -0.78 0.18
CA ILE A 56 -29.16 0.14 -0.53
C ILE A 56 -29.50 -0.44 -1.90
N HIS A 57 -28.51 -0.86 -2.70
CA HIS A 57 -28.73 -1.46 -4.02
C HIS A 57 -29.60 -2.72 -3.97
N ARG A 58 -29.38 -3.58 -2.97
CA ARG A 58 -30.21 -4.76 -2.76
C ARG A 58 -31.66 -4.40 -2.44
N ALA A 59 -31.87 -3.34 -1.65
CA ALA A 59 -33.20 -2.89 -1.26
C ALA A 59 -33.93 -2.16 -2.40
N SER A 60 -33.22 -1.33 -3.16
CA SER A 60 -33.79 -0.50 -4.23
C SER A 60 -34.06 -1.26 -5.53
N ARG A 61 -33.49 -2.47 -5.72
CA ARG A 61 -33.46 -3.21 -7.00
C ARG A 61 -32.93 -2.36 -8.17
N THR A 62 -32.21 -1.28 -7.88
CA THR A 62 -31.65 -0.40 -8.91
C THR A 62 -30.31 -0.96 -9.35
N SER A 63 -30.06 -1.02 -10.66
CA SER A 63 -28.73 -1.33 -11.16
C SER A 63 -27.78 -0.17 -10.83
N ILE A 64 -26.53 -0.49 -10.48
CA ILE A 64 -25.43 0.49 -10.40
C ILE A 64 -25.10 1.06 -11.80
N SER A 65 -25.68 0.48 -12.86
CA SER A 65 -25.21 0.59 -14.24
C SER A 65 -25.63 1.87 -15.00
N SER A 66 -25.93 2.98 -14.32
CA SER A 66 -26.22 4.23 -15.07
C SER A 66 -24.98 5.08 -15.34
N THR A 67 -23.79 4.69 -14.87
CA THR A 67 -22.53 5.41 -15.15
C THR A 67 -21.51 4.49 -15.79
N LEU A 68 -20.99 4.87 -16.97
CA LEU A 68 -19.95 4.18 -17.75
C LEU A 68 -18.59 4.01 -17.02
N VAL A 69 -18.48 4.46 -15.77
CA VAL A 69 -17.21 4.60 -15.03
C VAL A 69 -16.95 3.43 -14.06
N ALA A 70 -17.99 2.79 -13.50
CA ALA A 70 -17.86 1.63 -12.61
C ALA A 70 -19.13 0.76 -12.67
N GLN A 71 -18.95 -0.56 -12.74
CA GLN A 71 -20.06 -1.52 -12.88
C GLN A 71 -20.57 -2.05 -11.54
N THR A 72 -19.70 -2.11 -10.53
CA THR A 72 -20.04 -2.57 -9.18
C THR A 72 -19.68 -1.53 -8.12
N THR A 73 -20.26 -1.68 -6.92
CA THR A 73 -19.88 -0.86 -5.75
C THR A 73 -18.40 -1.02 -5.44
N ASP A 74 -17.86 -2.24 -5.62
CA ASP A 74 -16.45 -2.51 -5.36
C ASP A 74 -15.56 -1.76 -6.35
N ASP A 75 -15.92 -1.76 -7.65
CA ASP A 75 -15.21 -0.98 -8.68
C ASP A 75 -15.25 0.51 -8.36
N PHE A 76 -16.41 1.03 -7.98
CA PHE A 76 -16.57 2.44 -7.64
C PHE A 76 -15.71 2.85 -6.45
N THR A 77 -15.69 2.03 -5.38
CA THR A 77 -14.84 2.28 -4.21
C THR A 77 -13.35 2.06 -4.48
N PHE A 78 -13.01 1.40 -5.58
CA PHE A 78 -11.62 1.21 -5.98
C PHE A 78 -11.07 2.38 -6.80
N LEU A 79 -11.93 3.19 -7.45
CA LEU A 79 -11.50 4.30 -8.31
C LEU A 79 -10.44 5.24 -7.68
N PRO A 80 -10.55 5.66 -6.39
CA PRO A 80 -9.52 6.46 -5.76
C PRO A 80 -8.16 5.78 -5.71
N VAL A 81 -8.14 4.48 -5.42
CA VAL A 81 -6.91 3.67 -5.35
C VAL A 81 -6.36 3.45 -6.76
N GLU A 82 -7.23 3.22 -7.73
CA GLU A 82 -6.86 3.00 -9.13
C GLU A 82 -6.24 4.24 -9.80
N MET A 83 -6.67 5.46 -9.43
CA MET A 83 -6.14 6.71 -9.98
C MET A 83 -4.61 6.80 -9.93
N TRP A 84 -3.98 6.23 -8.90
CA TRP A 84 -2.53 6.21 -8.77
C TRP A 84 -1.81 5.40 -9.86
N ASN A 85 -2.49 4.46 -10.51
CA ASN A 85 -1.95 3.82 -11.72
C ASN A 85 -1.76 4.85 -12.84
N LYS A 86 -2.67 5.82 -12.98
CA LYS A 86 -2.60 6.85 -14.02
C LYS A 86 -1.43 7.81 -13.76
N TYR A 87 -1.26 8.26 -12.52
CA TYR A 87 -0.10 9.08 -12.14
C TYR A 87 1.23 8.32 -12.36
N GLN A 88 1.30 7.06 -11.93
CA GLN A 88 2.51 6.25 -12.15
C GLN A 88 2.82 6.08 -13.64
N ASN A 89 1.83 5.70 -14.45
CA ASN A 89 2.03 5.50 -15.89
C ASN A 89 2.46 6.80 -16.60
N PHE A 90 1.89 7.94 -16.19
CA PHE A 90 2.28 9.24 -16.73
C PHE A 90 3.76 9.53 -16.44
N ILE A 91 4.20 9.44 -15.19
CA ILE A 91 5.59 9.70 -14.80
C ILE A 91 6.55 8.71 -15.48
N GLN A 92 6.21 7.42 -15.53
CA GLN A 92 7.01 6.42 -16.23
C GLN A 92 7.15 6.72 -17.72
N THR A 93 6.09 7.21 -18.36
CA THR A 93 6.14 7.64 -19.76
C THR A 93 7.08 8.83 -19.96
N GLN A 94 7.08 9.80 -19.04
CA GLN A 94 8.03 10.93 -19.11
C GLN A 94 9.48 10.47 -18.91
N ILE A 95 9.74 9.54 -17.99
CA ILE A 95 11.08 8.96 -17.77
C ILE A 95 11.59 8.29 -19.04
N VAL A 96 10.77 7.47 -19.70
CA VAL A 96 11.14 6.78 -20.94
C VAL A 96 11.46 7.80 -22.04
N ARG A 97 10.56 8.76 -22.28
CA ARG A 97 10.75 9.80 -23.29
C ARG A 97 12.05 10.58 -23.08
N MET A 98 12.33 10.95 -21.84
CA MET A 98 13.52 11.74 -21.55
C MET A 98 14.80 10.90 -21.60
N SER A 99 14.73 9.62 -21.23
CA SER A 99 15.84 8.69 -21.44
C SER A 99 16.18 8.52 -22.92
N GLU A 100 15.18 8.52 -23.81
CA GLU A 100 15.39 8.45 -25.26
C GLU A 100 16.05 9.74 -25.79
N GLN A 101 15.57 10.91 -25.35
CA GLN A 101 16.13 12.21 -25.72
C GLN A 101 17.59 12.40 -25.27
N MET A 102 17.91 11.98 -24.05
CA MET A 102 19.27 12.05 -23.52
C MET A 102 20.27 11.14 -24.27
N ASN A 103 19.76 10.09 -24.93
CA ASN A 103 20.58 9.22 -25.77
C ASN A 103 20.79 9.80 -27.18
N SER A 104 19.94 10.75 -27.61
CA SER A 104 20.01 11.38 -28.93
C SER A 104 20.67 12.77 -28.95
N ASP A 105 20.59 13.54 -27.86
CA ASP A 105 21.07 14.93 -27.79
C ASP A 105 22.23 15.16 -26.80
N SER A 106 23.19 15.99 -27.19
CA SER A 106 24.41 16.33 -26.43
C SER A 106 24.18 17.29 -25.24
N ASN A 107 22.94 17.70 -24.94
CA ASN A 107 22.60 18.70 -23.91
C ASN A 107 22.56 18.08 -22.50
N ALA A 108 23.73 17.69 -22.01
CA ALA A 108 23.89 16.80 -20.85
C ALA A 108 23.61 17.40 -19.45
N GLY A 109 23.13 18.64 -19.32
CA GLY A 109 23.02 19.38 -18.05
C GLY A 109 21.62 19.37 -17.44
N THR A 110 20.71 20.16 -18.03
CA THR A 110 19.32 20.36 -17.56
C THR A 110 18.50 19.07 -17.63
N ASP A 111 18.73 18.25 -18.65
CA ASP A 111 18.01 16.97 -18.82
C ASP A 111 18.33 15.98 -17.69
N LYS A 112 19.52 16.05 -17.09
CA LYS A 112 19.91 15.18 -15.96
C LYS A 112 19.22 15.56 -14.66
N GLU A 113 18.99 16.84 -14.42
CA GLU A 113 18.31 17.30 -13.20
C GLU A 113 16.83 16.91 -13.23
N LEU A 114 16.15 17.23 -14.33
CA LEU A 114 14.76 16.81 -14.52
C LEU A 114 14.64 15.28 -14.44
N PHE A 115 15.62 14.53 -14.95
CA PHE A 115 15.58 13.06 -14.91
C PHE A 115 15.62 12.54 -13.48
N ARG A 116 16.47 13.16 -12.65
CA ARG A 116 16.56 12.81 -11.22
C ARG A 116 15.27 13.16 -10.49
N LYS A 117 14.66 14.32 -10.77
CA LYS A 117 13.37 14.72 -10.18
C LYS A 117 12.26 13.74 -10.56
N LEU A 118 12.15 13.38 -11.84
CA LEU A 118 11.19 12.38 -12.30
C LEU A 118 11.39 11.02 -11.62
N ALA A 119 12.64 10.55 -11.54
CA ALA A 119 12.94 9.29 -10.86
C ALA A 119 12.60 9.35 -9.35
N PHE A 120 12.85 10.49 -8.70
CA PHE A 120 12.49 10.69 -7.30
C PHE A 120 10.98 10.64 -7.09
N VAL A 121 10.21 11.37 -7.90
CA VAL A 121 8.74 11.37 -7.85
C VAL A 121 8.17 9.99 -8.18
N GLU A 122 8.77 9.26 -9.13
CA GLU A 122 8.38 7.88 -9.46
C GLU A 122 8.51 6.95 -8.26
N VAL A 123 9.58 7.09 -7.48
CA VAL A 123 9.79 6.32 -6.24
C VAL A 123 8.75 6.69 -5.19
N GLN A 124 8.44 7.98 -4.99
CA GLN A 124 7.43 8.42 -4.04
C GLN A 124 6.04 7.89 -4.41
N ILE A 125 5.62 8.06 -5.68
CA ILE A 125 4.34 7.57 -6.20
C ILE A 125 4.26 6.05 -6.09
N THR A 126 5.30 5.34 -6.52
CA THR A 126 5.34 3.87 -6.45
C THR A 126 5.22 3.36 -5.02
N THR A 127 5.93 4.00 -4.09
CA THR A 127 5.87 3.66 -2.66
C THR A 127 4.49 3.91 -2.09
N PHE A 128 3.94 5.09 -2.32
CA PHE A 128 2.61 5.46 -1.84
C PHE A 128 1.53 4.52 -2.38
N ARG A 129 1.49 4.33 -3.71
CA ARG A 129 0.55 3.44 -4.39
C ARG A 129 0.63 2.01 -3.85
N LYS A 130 1.85 1.49 -3.65
CA LYS A 130 2.05 0.13 -3.12
C LYS A 130 1.45 0.01 -1.72
N THR A 131 1.75 0.95 -0.83
CA THR A 131 1.22 0.98 0.53
C THR A 131 -0.30 1.16 0.56
N LEU A 132 -0.84 2.05 -0.28
CA LEU A 132 -2.28 2.27 -0.41
C LEU A 132 -3.00 1.00 -0.86
N MET A 133 -2.47 0.33 -1.90
CA MET A 133 -3.02 -0.93 -2.42
C MET A 133 -2.96 -2.06 -1.39
N GLN A 134 -1.86 -2.15 -0.63
CA GLN A 134 -1.72 -3.14 0.43
C GLN A 134 -2.74 -2.94 1.54
N ASN A 135 -2.94 -1.70 1.99
CA ASN A 135 -3.95 -1.37 2.99
C ASN A 135 -5.37 -1.64 2.46
N TYR A 136 -5.68 -1.22 1.23
CA TYR A 136 -6.97 -1.48 0.59
C TYR A 136 -7.29 -2.98 0.56
N ARG A 137 -6.34 -3.82 0.12
CA ARG A 137 -6.49 -5.28 0.09
C ARG A 137 -6.65 -5.87 1.49
N LEU A 138 -5.85 -5.41 2.45
CA LEU A 138 -5.91 -5.90 3.83
C LEU A 138 -7.27 -5.64 4.46
N PHE A 139 -7.77 -4.41 4.38
CA PHE A 139 -9.04 -4.07 5.03
C PHE A 139 -10.23 -4.61 4.26
N ASN A 140 -10.13 -4.87 2.96
CA ASN A 140 -11.16 -5.62 2.24
C ASN A 140 -11.21 -7.11 2.56
N LEU A 141 -10.10 -7.70 3.03
CA LEU A 141 -9.98 -9.13 3.22
C LEU A 141 -10.99 -9.75 4.19
N ASP A 142 -11.18 -9.11 5.35
CA ASP A 142 -11.96 -9.68 6.46
C ASP A 142 -12.66 -8.55 7.24
N GLU A 143 -13.92 -8.72 7.64
CA GLU A 143 -14.71 -7.69 8.34
C GLU A 143 -14.16 -7.34 9.73
N SER A 144 -13.48 -8.28 10.37
CA SER A 144 -12.82 -8.05 11.66
C SER A 144 -11.62 -7.10 11.54
N LEU A 145 -11.10 -6.88 10.33
CA LEU A 145 -9.99 -5.98 10.07
C LEU A 145 -10.50 -4.56 9.79
N SER A 146 -10.08 -3.61 10.61
CA SER A 146 -10.28 -2.18 10.37
C SER A 146 -9.03 -1.36 10.62
N VAL A 147 -8.90 -0.22 9.93
CA VAL A 147 -7.85 0.77 10.20
C VAL A 147 -7.95 1.25 11.63
N ALA A 148 -9.17 1.46 12.18
CA ALA A 148 -9.35 1.91 13.55
C ALA A 148 -8.68 0.95 14.56
N SER A 149 -8.88 -0.35 14.42
CA SER A 149 -8.36 -1.34 15.38
C SER A 149 -6.90 -1.75 15.14
N HIS A 150 -6.40 -1.73 13.90
CA HIS A 150 -5.06 -2.26 13.56
C HIS A 150 -4.06 -1.18 13.12
N GLY A 151 -4.55 0.00 12.72
CA GLY A 151 -3.74 1.02 12.07
C GLY A 151 -3.33 0.63 10.66
N LEU A 152 -2.67 1.56 9.97
CA LEU A 152 -2.20 1.33 8.59
C LEU A 152 -0.95 0.45 8.58
N VAL A 153 -0.74 -0.27 7.48
CA VAL A 153 0.49 -1.03 7.21
C VAL A 153 1.66 -0.07 7.05
N VAL A 154 2.71 -0.27 7.84
CA VAL A 154 3.97 0.49 7.80
C VAL A 154 5.13 -0.34 7.22
N TYR A 155 5.03 -1.67 7.31
CA TYR A 155 6.03 -2.57 6.75
C TYR A 155 5.38 -3.89 6.34
N SER A 156 5.91 -4.55 5.31
CA SER A 156 5.47 -5.90 4.96
C SER A 156 6.60 -6.71 4.36
N GLU A 157 6.56 -8.02 4.56
CA GLU A 157 7.54 -8.96 4.03
C GLU A 157 6.87 -10.23 3.52
N ARG A 158 7.42 -10.81 2.46
CA ARG A 158 6.95 -12.08 1.93
C ARG A 158 7.64 -13.22 2.68
N VAL A 159 6.87 -14.16 3.20
CA VAL A 159 7.34 -15.18 4.14
C VAL A 159 6.78 -16.56 3.81
N ARG A 160 7.45 -17.58 4.33
CA ARG A 160 6.92 -18.94 4.42
C ARG A 160 6.31 -19.13 5.80
N PHE A 161 5.18 -19.82 5.84
CA PHE A 161 4.46 -20.08 7.09
C PHE A 161 4.47 -21.58 7.36
N GLY A 162 4.72 -21.99 8.59
CA GLY A 162 4.72 -23.41 8.92
C GLY A 162 5.90 -24.15 8.26
N ASN A 163 5.57 -25.28 7.64
CA ASN A 163 6.50 -26.10 6.87
C ASN A 163 6.32 -25.92 5.36
N GLU A 164 5.67 -24.84 4.92
CA GLU A 164 5.48 -24.58 3.49
C GLU A 164 6.82 -24.32 2.80
N THR A 165 6.98 -24.88 1.60
CA THR A 165 8.18 -24.75 0.78
C THR A 165 8.21 -23.45 -0.02
N ILE A 166 7.04 -22.83 -0.23
CA ILE A 166 6.87 -21.63 -1.06
C ILE A 166 6.42 -20.47 -0.17
N SER A 167 6.94 -19.27 -0.43
CA SER A 167 6.53 -18.05 0.26
C SER A 167 5.14 -17.59 -0.19
N ASN A 168 4.10 -18.28 0.26
CA ASN A 168 2.70 -17.97 -0.08
C ASN A 168 2.00 -17.14 1.00
N HIS A 169 2.79 -16.44 1.81
CA HIS A 169 2.29 -15.60 2.88
C HIS A 169 2.94 -14.22 2.84
N ARG A 170 2.21 -13.23 3.32
CA ARG A 170 2.74 -11.90 3.58
C ARG A 170 2.47 -11.58 5.05
N ILE A 171 3.52 -11.19 5.77
CA ILE A 171 3.40 -10.67 7.12
C ILE A 171 3.49 -9.15 7.06
N LEU A 172 2.53 -8.48 7.67
CA LEU A 172 2.37 -7.03 7.67
C LEU A 172 2.51 -6.52 9.10
N ILE A 173 3.32 -5.48 9.28
CA ILE A 173 3.34 -4.68 10.50
C ILE A 173 2.46 -3.48 10.23
N CYS A 174 1.42 -3.35 11.02
CA CYS A 174 0.54 -2.20 11.09
C CYS A 174 0.90 -1.35 12.31
N GLU A 175 0.34 -0.15 12.42
CA GLU A 175 0.61 0.73 13.56
C GLU A 175 0.28 0.09 14.91
N ARG A 176 -0.74 -0.79 14.96
CA ARG A 176 -1.27 -1.40 16.20
C ARG A 176 -1.34 -2.93 16.18
N ALA A 177 -0.81 -3.57 15.14
CA ALA A 177 -0.83 -5.03 15.04
C ALA A 177 0.20 -5.58 14.06
N ALA A 178 0.56 -6.86 14.21
CA ALA A 178 1.15 -7.65 13.14
C ALA A 178 0.11 -8.64 12.59
N ILE A 179 -0.04 -8.70 11.27
CA ILE A 179 -1.05 -9.52 10.61
C ILE A 179 -0.34 -10.40 9.58
N CYS A 180 -0.58 -11.71 9.63
CA CYS A 180 -0.12 -12.62 8.59
C CYS A 180 -1.31 -13.00 7.71
N VAL A 181 -1.16 -12.87 6.39
CA VAL A 181 -2.17 -13.25 5.41
C VAL A 181 -1.60 -14.26 4.43
N ARG A 182 -2.46 -15.17 3.96
CA ARG A 182 -2.15 -16.02 2.82
C ARG A 182 -2.34 -15.22 1.54
N ILE A 183 -1.39 -15.33 0.62
CA ILE A 183 -1.42 -14.68 -0.69
C ILE A 183 -1.56 -15.71 -1.81
N GLN A 184 -2.14 -15.28 -2.92
CA GLN A 184 -2.15 -16.01 -4.18
C GLN A 184 -1.61 -15.11 -5.28
N LEU A 185 -0.73 -15.67 -6.11
CA LEU A 185 -0.25 -14.98 -7.30
C LEU A 185 -1.21 -15.27 -8.45
N ALA A 186 -1.88 -14.23 -8.93
CA ALA A 186 -2.69 -14.28 -10.15
C ALA A 186 -1.85 -13.73 -11.32
N LYS A 187 -1.92 -14.39 -12.48
CA LYS A 187 -1.43 -13.80 -13.73
C LYS A 187 -2.53 -12.90 -14.28
N GLU A 188 -2.25 -11.61 -14.39
CA GLU A 188 -3.00 -10.67 -15.21
C GLU A 188 -2.14 -10.33 -16.44
N VAL A 189 -2.77 -9.88 -17.53
CA VAL A 189 -2.28 -9.88 -18.93
C VAL A 189 -0.76 -9.68 -19.10
N ASP A 190 -0.12 -8.79 -18.34
CA ASP A 190 1.34 -8.58 -18.37
C ASP A 190 2.04 -8.59 -17.00
N ARG A 191 1.34 -8.91 -15.89
CA ARG A 191 1.90 -8.80 -14.52
C ARG A 191 1.38 -9.90 -13.58
N GLN A 192 2.26 -10.36 -12.70
CA GLN A 192 1.82 -11.14 -11.53
C GLN A 192 1.29 -10.19 -10.45
N VAL A 193 0.05 -10.41 -10.02
CA VAL A 193 -0.61 -9.63 -8.97
C VAL A 193 -0.83 -10.51 -7.75
N GLU A 194 -0.35 -10.03 -6.59
CA GLU A 194 -0.63 -10.65 -5.31
C GLU A 194 -2.06 -10.35 -4.85
N LYS A 195 -2.89 -11.37 -4.70
CA LYS A 195 -4.21 -11.30 -4.06
C LYS A 195 -4.10 -11.79 -2.62
N PHE A 196 -4.77 -11.11 -1.69
CA PHE A 196 -4.87 -11.55 -0.30
C PHE A 196 -6.09 -12.46 -0.20
N ASN A 197 -5.89 -13.68 0.33
CA ASN A 197 -6.92 -14.72 0.31
C ASN A 197 -7.59 -14.92 1.67
N ARG A 198 -6.80 -14.99 2.75
CA ARG A 198 -7.34 -15.10 4.12
C ARG A 198 -6.33 -14.63 5.16
N VAL A 199 -6.83 -14.24 6.32
CA VAL A 199 -6.02 -13.99 7.52
C VAL A 199 -5.56 -15.33 8.10
N VAL A 200 -4.28 -15.42 8.48
CA VAL A 200 -3.70 -16.59 9.16
C VAL A 200 -3.64 -16.35 10.66
N PHE A 201 -3.14 -15.19 11.06
CA PHE A 201 -3.18 -14.75 12.46
C PHE A 201 -3.13 -13.23 12.55
N VAL A 202 -3.56 -12.71 13.69
CA VAL A 202 -3.45 -11.30 14.09
C VAL A 202 -2.84 -11.24 15.48
N ASP A 203 -1.75 -10.50 15.60
CA ASP A 203 -1.12 -10.14 16.86
C ASP A 203 -1.36 -8.65 17.13
N LYS A 204 -2.34 -8.33 17.98
CA LYS A 204 -2.60 -6.94 18.38
C LYS A 204 -1.60 -6.52 19.45
N PHE A 205 -1.07 -5.32 19.34
CA PHE A 205 -0.06 -4.78 20.26
C PHE A 205 -0.67 -4.30 21.59
N VAL A 206 -1.39 -5.18 22.28
CA VAL A 206 -2.19 -4.87 23.49
C VAL A 206 -1.72 -5.60 24.76
N ARG A 207 -0.70 -6.45 24.68
CA ARG A 207 -0.32 -7.42 25.73
C ARG A 207 0.85 -6.98 26.62
N GLY A 208 1.40 -5.78 26.48
CA GLY A 208 2.61 -5.33 27.19
C GLY A 208 3.91 -6.05 26.79
N VAL A 209 3.81 -7.27 26.26
CA VAL A 209 4.94 -8.09 25.79
C VAL A 209 4.75 -8.57 24.34
N PRO A 210 5.79 -8.47 23.50
CA PRO A 210 5.85 -9.09 22.18
C PRO A 210 5.42 -10.57 22.15
N ALA A 211 4.48 -10.92 21.27
CA ALA A 211 4.14 -12.32 21.01
C ALA A 211 5.20 -13.02 20.12
N ALA A 212 6.00 -12.24 19.40
CA ALA A 212 7.05 -12.73 18.51
C ALA A 212 8.36 -13.02 19.27
N LYS A 213 8.94 -14.20 19.03
CA LYS A 213 10.24 -14.63 19.57
C LYS A 213 11.14 -15.14 18.45
N LEU A 214 12.42 -14.76 18.50
CA LEU A 214 13.44 -15.31 17.60
C LEU A 214 13.61 -16.82 17.83
N SER A 215 13.74 -17.57 16.74
CA SER A 215 14.01 -19.00 16.84
C SER A 215 15.45 -19.27 17.26
N LYS A 216 15.64 -20.23 18.17
CA LYS A 216 16.98 -20.77 18.51
C LYS A 216 17.48 -21.81 17.49
N LYS A 217 16.58 -22.35 16.66
CA LYS A 217 16.85 -23.46 15.73
C LYS A 217 17.05 -23.01 14.27
N SER A 218 16.76 -21.75 13.97
CA SER A 218 16.85 -21.20 12.62
C SER A 218 17.09 -19.70 12.70
N ASP A 219 18.06 -19.22 11.96
CA ASP A 219 18.49 -17.82 11.88
C ASP A 219 17.55 -16.94 11.04
N ILE A 220 16.66 -17.56 10.27
CA ILE A 220 15.65 -16.90 9.44
C ILE A 220 14.24 -16.97 10.01
N ARG A 221 14.04 -17.57 11.21
CA ARG A 221 12.70 -17.85 11.76
C ARG A 221 12.32 -16.93 12.92
N VAL A 222 11.10 -16.42 12.87
CA VAL A 222 10.39 -15.81 14.01
C VAL A 222 9.19 -16.69 14.35
N ASN A 223 8.93 -16.92 15.63
CA ASN A 223 7.77 -17.66 16.11
C ASN A 223 6.83 -16.72 16.83
N PHE A 224 5.56 -16.68 16.43
CA PHE A 224 4.51 -15.96 17.16
C PHE A 224 3.77 -16.94 18.06
N GLU A 225 3.63 -16.61 19.34
CA GLU A 225 2.87 -17.39 20.32
C GLU A 225 1.55 -16.68 20.62
N LEU A 226 0.48 -17.12 19.96
CA LEU A 226 -0.85 -16.49 20.00
C LEU A 226 -1.88 -17.50 20.46
N ASN A 227 -2.61 -17.16 21.53
CA ASN A 227 -3.69 -17.99 22.07
C ASN A 227 -3.28 -19.45 22.33
N GLY A 228 -2.06 -19.65 22.85
CA GLY A 228 -1.49 -20.98 23.09
C GLY A 228 -0.94 -21.70 21.86
N ASN A 229 -1.11 -21.15 20.66
CA ASN A 229 -0.62 -21.72 19.42
C ASN A 229 0.68 -21.05 18.96
N LYS A 230 1.58 -21.88 18.42
CA LYS A 230 2.84 -21.41 17.85
C LYS A 230 2.72 -21.29 16.33
N HIS A 231 3.05 -20.12 15.83
CA HIS A 231 3.00 -19.76 14.41
C HIS A 231 4.43 -19.47 13.91
N PRO A 232 5.13 -20.46 13.32
CA PRO A 232 6.48 -20.26 12.80
C PRO A 232 6.43 -19.54 11.44
N VAL A 233 7.24 -18.50 11.31
CA VAL A 233 7.35 -17.63 10.13
C VAL A 233 8.81 -17.59 9.69
N ASP A 234 9.08 -18.12 8.50
CA ASP A 234 10.40 -18.13 7.88
C ASP A 234 10.53 -17.02 6.84
N PHE A 235 11.60 -16.25 6.98
CA PHE A 235 11.95 -15.16 6.07
C PHE A 235 12.87 -15.68 4.96
N GLY A 236 12.92 -14.97 3.84
CA GLY A 236 13.83 -15.34 2.73
C GLY A 236 15.30 -15.26 3.11
N THR A 237 15.66 -14.34 4.01
CA THR A 237 17.03 -14.13 4.48
C THR A 237 17.06 -13.74 5.97
N LYS A 238 18.22 -13.91 6.61
CA LYS A 238 18.46 -13.42 7.97
C LYS A 238 18.28 -11.91 8.07
N ALA A 239 18.76 -11.15 7.06
CA ALA A 239 18.61 -9.70 7.01
C ALA A 239 17.13 -9.26 6.97
N SER A 240 16.30 -9.91 6.15
CA SER A 240 14.84 -9.65 6.11
C SER A 240 14.19 -9.95 7.47
N LYS A 241 14.59 -11.06 8.12
CA LYS A 241 14.09 -11.41 9.46
C LYS A 241 14.52 -10.39 10.51
N ASP A 242 15.78 -9.95 10.51
CA ASP A 242 16.31 -8.95 11.45
C ASP A 242 15.60 -7.62 11.27
N LYS A 243 15.45 -7.15 10.03
CA LYS A 243 14.70 -5.93 9.71
C LYS A 243 13.24 -6.01 10.13
N PHE A 244 12.55 -7.10 9.83
CA PHE A 244 11.18 -7.31 10.25
C PHE A 244 11.05 -7.30 11.78
N PHE A 245 11.89 -8.07 12.48
CA PHE A 245 11.79 -8.20 13.93
C PHE A 245 12.13 -6.88 14.63
N GLY A 246 13.12 -6.13 14.14
CA GLY A 246 13.43 -4.79 14.63
C GLY A 246 12.25 -3.83 14.48
N ASN A 247 11.66 -3.76 13.28
CA ASN A 247 10.47 -2.93 13.03
C ASN A 247 9.28 -3.34 13.91
N TYR A 248 9.09 -4.65 14.11
CA TYR A 248 8.02 -5.18 14.93
C TYR A 248 8.19 -4.73 16.39
N CYS A 249 9.40 -4.89 16.96
CA CYS A 249 9.70 -4.46 18.32
C CYS A 249 9.56 -2.94 18.49
N MET A 250 10.05 -2.15 17.52
CA MET A 250 9.91 -0.69 17.54
C MET A 250 8.45 -0.25 17.57
N MET A 251 7.61 -0.84 16.70
CA MET A 251 6.18 -0.51 16.66
C MET A 251 5.45 -0.95 17.92
N TYR A 252 5.83 -2.10 18.47
CA TYR A 252 5.31 -2.57 19.74
C TYR A 252 5.64 -1.57 20.86
N GLN A 253 6.91 -1.16 20.98
CA GLN A 253 7.38 -0.24 22.02
C GLN A 253 6.71 1.14 21.94
N LYS A 254 6.54 1.69 20.72
CA LYS A 254 5.92 3.01 20.50
C LYS A 254 4.54 3.14 21.14
N LEU A 255 3.80 2.03 21.30
CA LEU A 255 2.46 2.02 21.91
C LEU A 255 2.45 1.91 23.45
N TYR A 256 3.58 1.57 24.07
CA TYR A 256 3.67 1.49 25.54
C TYR A 256 4.46 2.64 26.15
N THR A 257 5.18 3.42 25.33
CA THR A 257 5.96 4.59 25.77
C THR A 257 5.31 5.93 25.40
N GLY A 258 4.16 5.92 24.72
CA GLY A 258 3.35 7.10 24.40
C GLY A 258 2.02 7.04 25.10
#